data_AF-A0A660QT32-F1
#
_entry.id   AF-A0A660QT32-F1
#
_cell.length_a   1.000
_cell.length_b   1.000
_cell.length_c   1.000
_cell.angle_alpha   90.00
_cell.angle_beta   90.00
_cell.angle_gamma   90.00
#
_symmetry.space_group_name_H-M   'P 1'
#
loop_
_entity.id
_entity.type
_entity.pdbx_description
1 polymer ?
#
loop_
_entity_poly.entity_id
_entity_poly.type
_entity_poly.pdbx_seq_one_letter_code
_entity_poly.pdbx_strand_id
1 'polypeptide(L)'
;MRCGILFVSSVLLLVCGIVCAEKGLEIQMDKGRLTVERAGRELLGYQVLPMQNPTGGDGFKASNFIHPLRTPAGFTVTAFQPEDHLHHFGLWWPWKYIQV
;
A
#
# COMPACT_ATOMS: atom_id res chain seq x y z
N MET A 1 29.86 -11.09 50.25
CA MET A 1 29.13 -9.98 49.59
C MET A 1 29.10 -10.22 48.08
N ARG A 2 28.22 -11.10 47.61
CA ARG A 2 28.03 -11.41 46.18
C ARG A 2 26.57 -11.82 46.00
N CYS A 3 25.69 -10.86 45.76
CA CYS A 3 24.30 -11.13 45.43
C CYS A 3 23.71 -9.85 44.82
N GLY A 4 23.32 -9.86 43.54
CA GLY A 4 22.46 -8.79 43.00
C GLY A 4 22.61 -8.36 41.54
N ILE A 5 23.63 -8.77 40.78
CA ILE A 5 23.87 -8.19 39.44
C ILE A 5 23.37 -9.07 38.27
N LEU A 6 23.04 -10.34 38.50
CA LEU A 6 22.72 -11.28 37.41
C LEU A 6 21.23 -11.34 36.97
N PHE A 7 20.31 -10.63 37.64
CA PHE A 7 18.87 -10.77 37.35
C PHE A 7 18.29 -9.75 36.37
N VAL A 8 19.00 -8.65 36.09
CA VAL A 8 18.47 -7.55 35.24
C VAL A 8 18.69 -7.81 33.75
N SER A 9 19.64 -8.70 33.38
CA SER A 9 20.00 -8.98 31.99
C SER A 9 19.04 -9.92 31.26
N SER A 10 18.40 -10.87 31.96
CA SER A 10 17.54 -11.88 31.32
C SER A 10 16.13 -11.40 31.00
N VAL A 11 15.63 -10.37 31.70
CA VAL A 11 14.32 -9.77 31.43
C VAL A 11 14.37 -8.89 30.16
N LEU A 12 15.53 -8.26 29.89
CA LEU A 12 15.72 -7.39 28.73
C LEU A 12 15.74 -8.16 27.38
N LEU A 13 16.23 -9.40 27.38
CA LEU A 13 16.26 -10.27 26.19
C LEU A 13 14.87 -10.85 25.84
N LEU A 14 13.99 -11.05 26.83
CA LEU A 14 12.64 -11.56 26.59
C LEU A 14 11.70 -10.47 26.01
N VAL A 15 11.92 -9.20 26.36
CA VAL A 15 11.14 -8.07 25.82
C VAL A 15 11.55 -7.73 24.38
N CYS A 16 12.81 -7.95 24.00
CA CYS A 16 13.30 -7.69 22.63
C CYS A 16 12.80 -8.72 21.59
N GLY A 17 12.57 -9.98 21.99
CA GLY A 17 12.20 -11.06 21.06
C GLY A 17 10.77 -10.99 20.52
N ILE A 18 9.85 -10.33 21.23
CA ILE A 18 8.44 -10.22 20.83
C ILE A 18 8.23 -9.15 19.74
N VAL A 19 9.13 -8.17 19.62
CA VAL A 19 8.94 -6.98 18.77
C VAL A 19 9.29 -7.22 17.29
N CYS A 20 9.94 -8.34 16.94
CA CYS A 20 10.43 -8.59 15.57
C CYS A 20 9.57 -9.54 14.73
N ALA A 21 8.30 -9.78 15.08
CA ALA A 21 7.39 -10.48 14.18
C ALA A 21 7.07 -9.58 12.97
N GLU A 22 7.82 -9.73 11.88
CA GLU A 22 7.50 -9.08 10.62
C GLU A 22 6.10 -9.52 10.15
N LYS A 23 5.14 -8.59 10.17
CA LYS A 23 3.82 -8.86 9.59
C LYS A 23 3.98 -9.06 8.08
N GLY A 24 3.40 -10.15 7.59
CA GLY A 24 3.34 -10.49 6.16
C GLY A 24 2.50 -9.48 5.36
N LEU A 25 2.37 -9.75 4.06
CA LEU A 25 1.49 -8.99 3.19
C LEU A 25 0.05 -9.51 3.33
N GLU A 26 -0.89 -8.59 3.46
CA GLU A 26 -2.32 -8.85 3.46
C GLU A 26 -2.88 -8.31 2.15
N ILE A 27 -3.72 -9.10 1.48
CA ILE A 27 -4.35 -8.73 0.20
C ILE A 27 -5.85 -8.79 0.39
N GLN A 28 -6.54 -7.72 0.04
CA GLN A 28 -8.00 -7.59 0.16
C GLN A 28 -8.60 -7.12 -1.16
N MET A 29 -9.82 -7.57 -1.45
CA MET A 29 -10.62 -7.11 -2.59
C MET A 29 -11.90 -6.48 -2.03
N ASP A 30 -12.09 -5.18 -2.24
CA ASP A 30 -13.31 -4.47 -1.86
C ASP A 30 -13.76 -3.56 -3.00
N LYS A 31 -15.06 -3.58 -3.32
CA LYS A 31 -15.69 -2.67 -4.31
C LYS A 31 -14.94 -2.55 -5.66
N GLY A 32 -14.32 -3.65 -6.11
CA GLY A 32 -13.56 -3.68 -7.37
C GLY A 32 -12.16 -3.07 -7.30
N ARG A 33 -11.60 -2.93 -6.10
CA ARG A 33 -10.23 -2.50 -5.84
C ARG A 33 -9.51 -3.58 -5.02
N LEU A 34 -8.34 -3.98 -5.51
CA LEU A 34 -7.41 -4.83 -4.76
C LEU A 34 -6.49 -3.93 -3.95
N THR A 35 -6.38 -4.16 -2.65
CA THR A 35 -5.48 -3.44 -1.75
C THR A 35 -4.46 -4.42 -1.18
N VAL A 36 -3.18 -4.05 -1.23
CA VAL A 36 -2.09 -4.78 -0.57
C VAL A 36 -1.62 -3.96 0.61
N GLU A 37 -1.59 -4.56 1.79
CA GLU A 37 -1.21 -3.92 3.03
C GLU A 37 -0.11 -4.70 3.74
N ARG A 38 0.66 -3.98 4.55
CA ARG A 38 1.60 -4.58 5.51
C ARG A 38 1.46 -3.88 6.84
N ALA A 39 1.17 -4.65 7.89
CA ALA A 39 0.96 -4.12 9.23
C ALA A 39 -0.10 -2.99 9.30
N GLY A 40 -1.20 -3.14 8.55
CA GLY A 40 -2.29 -2.15 8.46
C GLY A 40 -1.93 -0.88 7.69
N ARG A 41 -0.79 -0.86 6.98
CA ARG A 41 -0.41 0.22 6.07
C ARG A 41 -0.59 -0.25 4.63
N GLU A 42 -1.50 0.38 3.90
CA GLU A 42 -1.65 0.14 2.47
C GLU A 42 -0.36 0.51 1.73
N LEU A 43 0.21 -0.44 1.01
CA LEU A 43 1.40 -0.28 0.18
C LEU A 43 1.03 0.03 -1.27
N LEU A 44 0.01 -0.64 -1.79
CA LEU A 44 -0.52 -0.35 -3.12
C LEU A 44 -2.00 -0.68 -3.21
N GLY A 45 -2.68 0.00 -4.12
CA GLY A 45 -4.01 -0.42 -4.56
C GLY A 45 -4.13 -0.48 -6.06
N TYR A 46 -4.71 -1.56 -6.55
CA TYR A 46 -5.00 -1.81 -7.96
C TYR A 46 -6.50 -1.72 -8.22
N GLN A 47 -6.89 -0.75 -9.04
CA GLN A 47 -8.30 -0.52 -9.39
C GLN A 47 -8.70 -1.48 -10.51
N VAL A 48 -9.52 -2.50 -10.21
CA VAL A 48 -9.95 -3.52 -11.19
C VAL A 48 -11.16 -3.05 -11.99
N LEU A 49 -12.20 -2.58 -11.29
CA LEU A 49 -13.43 -2.07 -11.91
C LEU A 49 -13.36 -0.54 -12.07
N PRO A 50 -14.12 0.05 -13.00
CA PRO A 50 -14.21 1.50 -13.11
C PRO A 50 -14.54 2.15 -11.77
N MET A 51 -13.77 3.17 -11.39
CA MET A 51 -14.02 3.89 -10.15
C MET A 51 -15.41 4.56 -10.17
N GLN A 52 -16.08 4.60 -9.02
CA GLN A 52 -17.47 5.05 -8.96
C GLN A 52 -17.60 6.58 -8.98
N ASN A 53 -16.72 7.28 -8.25
CA ASN A 53 -16.81 8.72 -8.01
C ASN A 53 -15.51 9.45 -8.39
N PRO A 54 -15.18 9.59 -9.68
CA PRO A 54 -14.02 10.37 -10.11
C PRO A 54 -14.23 11.88 -9.93
N THR A 55 -13.14 12.59 -9.64
CA THR A 55 -13.09 14.04 -9.78
C THR A 55 -13.35 14.41 -11.24
N GLY A 56 -14.20 15.41 -11.48
CA GLY A 56 -14.61 15.83 -12.83
C GLY A 56 -15.80 15.06 -13.43
N GLY A 57 -16.36 14.08 -12.72
CA GLY A 57 -17.56 13.36 -13.12
C GLY A 57 -17.31 12.19 -14.07
N ASP A 58 -18.38 11.65 -14.65
CA ASP A 58 -18.37 10.34 -15.33
C ASP A 58 -17.35 10.19 -16.48
N GLY A 59 -16.95 11.28 -17.13
CA GLY A 59 -15.93 11.29 -18.19
C GLY A 59 -14.51 10.93 -17.71
N PHE A 60 -14.28 10.90 -16.40
CA PHE A 60 -12.99 10.58 -15.79
C PHE A 60 -13.01 9.23 -15.06
N LYS A 61 -14.02 8.38 -15.31
CA LYS A 61 -14.01 7.01 -14.79
C LYS A 61 -12.89 6.19 -15.44
N ALA A 62 -11.99 5.66 -14.62
CA ALA A 62 -10.91 4.79 -15.05
C ALA A 62 -10.85 3.50 -14.22
N SER A 63 -10.18 2.49 -14.78
CA SER A 63 -9.80 1.24 -14.14
C SER A 63 -8.43 0.79 -14.66
N ASN A 64 -7.94 -0.34 -14.17
CA ASN A 64 -6.67 -0.96 -14.51
C ASN A 64 -5.46 -0.05 -14.26
N PHE A 65 -5.45 0.59 -13.09
CA PHE A 65 -4.34 1.42 -12.64
C PHE A 65 -3.94 1.11 -11.20
N ILE A 66 -2.70 1.44 -10.85
CA ILE A 66 -2.14 1.34 -9.50
C ILE A 66 -2.06 2.74 -8.91
N HIS A 67 -2.85 2.98 -7.86
CA HIS A 67 -2.75 4.16 -7.01
C HIS A 67 -3.43 3.92 -5.65
N PRO A 68 -2.83 4.31 -4.52
CA PRO A 68 -1.45 4.78 -4.40
C PRO A 68 -0.47 3.64 -4.66
N LEU A 69 0.77 3.98 -4.96
CA LEU A 69 1.92 3.08 -4.81
C LEU A 69 2.85 3.75 -3.80
N ARG A 70 3.20 3.05 -2.73
CA ARG A 70 4.00 3.60 -1.63
C ARG A 70 5.30 2.84 -1.45
N THR A 71 6.35 3.56 -1.07
CA THR A 71 7.57 2.95 -0.53
C THR A 71 7.28 2.29 0.82
N PRO A 72 8.13 1.37 1.32
CA PRO A 72 7.97 0.81 2.67
C PRO A 72 8.00 1.87 3.79
N ALA A 73 8.62 3.02 3.53
CA ALA A 73 8.61 4.18 4.44
C ALA A 73 7.31 5.00 4.39
N GLY A 74 6.38 4.67 3.49
CA GLY A 74 5.07 5.31 3.37
C GLY A 74 4.99 6.46 2.35
N PHE A 75 6.07 6.76 1.63
CA PHE A 75 6.06 7.80 0.60
C PHE A 75 5.29 7.35 -0.64
N THR A 76 4.26 8.10 -1.06
CA THR A 76 3.49 7.81 -2.27
C THR A 76 4.25 8.26 -3.51
N VAL A 77 4.53 7.33 -4.43
CA VAL A 77 5.30 7.58 -5.67
C VAL A 77 4.43 7.82 -6.92
N THR A 78 3.10 7.80 -6.77
CA THR A 78 2.14 8.05 -7.86
C THR A 78 1.20 9.21 -7.52
N ALA A 79 0.78 9.99 -8.52
CA ALA A 79 -0.24 11.03 -8.37
C ALA A 79 -1.62 10.51 -8.83
N PHE A 80 -2.68 11.24 -8.49
CA PHE A 80 -4.05 10.87 -8.85
C PHE A 80 -4.92 12.10 -9.04
N GLN A 81 -5.54 12.21 -10.22
CA GLN A 81 -6.43 13.30 -10.64
C GLN A 81 -6.01 14.70 -10.14
N PRO A 82 -4.76 15.14 -10.41
CA PRO A 82 -4.33 16.50 -10.14
C PRO A 82 -5.23 17.51 -10.88
N GLU A 83 -5.45 18.66 -10.27
CA GLU A 83 -6.47 19.65 -10.68
C GLU A 83 -6.29 20.15 -12.12
N ASP A 84 -5.06 20.24 -12.60
CA ASP A 84 -4.71 20.71 -13.96
C ASP A 84 -4.76 19.59 -15.03
N HIS A 85 -4.86 18.32 -14.64
CA HIS A 85 -4.95 17.20 -15.57
C HIS A 85 -5.62 15.94 -14.95
N LEU A 86 -6.95 15.98 -14.85
CA LEU A 86 -7.78 14.95 -14.21
C LEU A 86 -7.75 13.54 -14.84
N HIS A 87 -7.13 13.38 -16.02
CA HIS A 87 -6.94 12.08 -16.68
C HIS A 87 -5.72 11.29 -16.16
N HIS A 88 -4.99 11.81 -15.17
CA HIS A 88 -3.86 11.10 -14.58
C HIS A 88 -4.32 10.14 -13.46
N PHE A 89 -4.05 8.85 -13.64
CA PHE A 89 -4.43 7.78 -12.72
C PHE A 89 -3.22 6.91 -12.34
N GLY A 90 -2.36 7.44 -11.47
CA GLY A 90 -1.16 6.77 -10.98
C GLY A 90 -0.34 6.03 -12.04
N LEU A 91 -0.01 4.77 -11.78
CA LEU A 91 0.69 3.92 -12.73
C LEU A 91 -0.32 3.06 -13.48
N TRP A 92 -0.35 3.20 -14.80
CA TRP A 92 -1.18 2.39 -15.68
C TRP A 92 -0.34 1.87 -16.84
N TRP A 93 -0.68 0.69 -17.35
CA TRP A 93 -0.06 0.17 -18.57
C TRP A 93 -1.13 -0.48 -19.45
N PRO A 94 -1.50 0.14 -20.59
CA PRO A 94 -2.36 -0.52 -21.54
C PRO A 94 -1.53 -1.52 -22.38
N TRP A 95 -1.81 -2.81 -22.25
CA TRP A 95 -1.38 -3.78 -23.25
C TRP A 95 -2.27 -3.63 -24.48
N LYS A 96 -1.87 -2.76 -25.41
CA LYS A 96 -2.54 -2.67 -26.69
C LYS A 96 -2.02 -3.81 -27.57
N TYR A 97 -2.90 -4.73 -27.95
CA TYR A 97 -2.63 -5.59 -29.08
C TYR A 97 -2.61 -4.71 -30.34
N ILE A 98 -1.44 -4.53 -30.93
CA ILE A 98 -1.27 -3.82 -32.21
C ILE A 98 -1.02 -4.88 -33.26
N GLN A 99 -1.97 -5.03 -34.19
CA GLN A 99 -1.79 -5.83 -35.38
C GLN A 99 -1.25 -4.92 -36.49
N VAL A 100 -0.12 -5.31 -37.08
CA VAL A 100 0.48 -4.66 -38.26
C VAL A 100 0.09 -5.39 -39.53
#